data_AF-A0A859IAT1-F1
#
_entry.id   AF-A0A859IAT1-F1
#
_cell.length_a   1.000
_cell.length_b   1.000
_cell.length_c   1.000
_cell.angle_alpha   90.00
_cell.angle_beta   90.00
_cell.angle_gamma   90.00
#
_symmetry.space_group_name_H-M   'P 1'
#
loop_
_entity.id
_entity.type
_entity.pdbx_description
1 polymer ?
#
loop_
_entity_poly.entity_id
_entity_poly.type
_entity_poly.pdbx_seq_one_letter_code
_entity_poly.pdbx_strand_id
1 'polypeptide(L)'
;MVKIKHHLLFLNIFLFIVLGLFLITNHYQVMAANDLNDEYSINNEINKLCSEKNLLAIKISYLQKYDLETKIYQKKLNILNQKIQNLSQRLSNIKVLNFTNEKIWDYSYERNQVVIKSFEHPEIQEFREDHRKLIEKINNLQQKYINLKYKLDE
;
A
#
# COMPACT_ATOMS: atom_id res chain seq x y z
N MET A 1 -44.48 11.90 -24.07
CA MET A 1 -43.81 11.25 -22.91
C MET A 1 -43.21 9.88 -23.20
N VAL A 2 -43.77 9.05 -24.09
CA VAL A 2 -43.30 7.66 -24.33
C VAL A 2 -41.89 7.58 -24.94
N LYS A 3 -41.54 8.43 -25.92
CA LYS A 3 -40.19 8.47 -26.54
C LYS A 3 -39.06 8.77 -25.55
N ILE A 4 -39.27 9.72 -24.63
CA ILE A 4 -38.28 10.08 -23.59
C ILE A 4 -38.06 8.90 -22.63
N LYS A 5 -39.14 8.16 -22.31
CA LYS A 5 -39.08 6.98 -21.44
C LYS A 5 -38.22 5.87 -22.04
N HIS A 6 -38.31 5.63 -23.35
CA HIS A 6 -37.46 4.65 -24.04
C HIS A 6 -35.99 5.11 -24.12
N HIS A 7 -35.71 6.39 -24.36
CA HIS A 7 -34.34 6.91 -24.35
C HIS A 7 -33.68 6.84 -22.96
N LEU A 8 -34.42 7.15 -21.89
CA LEU A 8 -33.94 6.98 -20.51
C LEU A 8 -33.66 5.51 -20.16
N LEU A 9 -34.51 4.60 -20.65
CA LEU A 9 -34.35 3.17 -20.41
C LEU A 9 -33.10 2.62 -21.14
N PHE A 10 -32.87 3.05 -22.39
CA PHE A 10 -31.63 2.75 -23.11
C PHE A 10 -30.38 3.36 -22.45
N LEU A 11 -30.46 4.61 -21.98
CA LEU A 11 -29.36 5.25 -21.26
C LEU A 11 -29.01 4.48 -19.99
N ASN A 12 -30.00 4.07 -19.19
CA ASN A 12 -29.78 3.30 -17.97
C ASN A 12 -29.18 1.92 -18.26
N ILE A 13 -29.65 1.22 -19.31
CA ILE A 13 -29.08 -0.07 -19.73
C ILE A 13 -27.63 0.12 -20.19
N PHE A 14 -27.36 1.14 -21.00
CA PHE A 14 -26.01 1.45 -21.45
C PHE A 14 -25.09 1.79 -20.26
N LEU A 15 -25.56 2.59 -19.32
CA LEU A 15 -24.81 2.92 -18.11
C LEU A 15 -24.54 1.66 -17.28
N PHE A 16 -25.51 0.76 -17.13
CA PHE A 16 -25.35 -0.52 -16.42
C PHE A 16 -24.37 -1.46 -17.12
N ILE A 17 -24.37 -1.51 -18.45
CA ILE A 17 -23.41 -2.31 -19.23
C ILE A 17 -22.00 -1.72 -19.10
N VAL A 18 -21.86 -0.40 -19.18
CA VAL A 18 -20.57 0.28 -18.99
C VAL A 18 -20.08 0.12 -17.55
N LEU A 19 -20.95 0.24 -16.54
CA LEU A 19 -20.61 -0.01 -15.14
C LEU A 19 -20.24 -1.48 -14.92
N GLY A 20 -21.01 -2.40 -15.50
CA GLY A 20 -20.78 -3.84 -15.43
C GLY A 20 -19.45 -4.23 -16.06
N LEU A 21 -19.15 -3.71 -17.25
CA LEU A 21 -17.85 -3.89 -17.91
C LEU A 21 -16.72 -3.22 -17.12
N PHE A 22 -16.95 -2.03 -16.56
CA PHE A 22 -15.99 -1.37 -15.66
C PHE A 22 -15.69 -2.23 -14.43
N LEU A 23 -16.69 -2.88 -13.84
CA LEU A 23 -16.51 -3.79 -12.70
C LEU A 23 -15.84 -5.12 -13.10
N ILE A 24 -16.21 -5.69 -14.24
CA ILE A 24 -15.64 -6.96 -14.76
C ILE A 24 -14.19 -6.77 -15.24
N THR A 25 -13.86 -5.64 -15.88
CA THR A 25 -12.48 -5.32 -16.27
C THR A 25 -11.62 -4.87 -15.10
N ASN A 26 -12.23 -4.36 -14.02
CA ASN A 26 -11.59 -4.14 -12.72
C ASN A 26 -11.79 -5.32 -11.76
N HIS A 27 -11.82 -6.57 -12.26
CA HIS A 27 -11.82 -7.74 -11.38
C HIS A 27 -10.61 -7.77 -10.44
N TYR A 28 -9.53 -7.09 -10.87
CA TYR A 28 -8.44 -6.66 -10.03
C TYR A 28 -8.89 -5.44 -9.23
N GLN A 29 -9.47 -5.72 -8.06
CA GLN A 29 -9.86 -4.70 -7.09
C GLN A 29 -8.75 -3.65 -7.00
N VAL A 30 -9.10 -2.40 -7.32
CA VAL A 30 -8.38 -1.24 -6.83
C VAL A 30 -8.38 -1.42 -5.32
N MET A 31 -7.23 -1.80 -4.76
CA MET A 31 -7.10 -1.90 -3.33
C MET A 31 -7.19 -0.47 -2.82
N ALA A 32 -8.38 -0.11 -2.36
CA ALA A 32 -8.53 1.05 -1.51
C ALA A 32 -7.42 0.92 -0.47
N ALA A 33 -6.57 1.94 -0.38
CA ALA A 33 -5.58 2.02 0.69
C ALA A 33 -6.41 2.04 1.98
N ASN A 34 -6.65 0.86 2.55
CA ASN A 34 -7.23 0.75 3.87
C ASN A 34 -6.40 1.65 4.76
N ASP A 35 -7.06 2.55 5.50
CA ASP A 35 -6.55 3.38 6.59
C ASP A 35 -5.22 2.90 7.20
N LEU A 36 -4.11 3.04 6.47
CA LEU A 36 -2.77 2.92 7.02
C LEU A 36 -2.49 4.26 7.66
N ASN A 37 -3.26 4.52 8.71
CA ASN A 37 -3.23 5.64 9.63
C ASN A 37 -1.92 5.63 10.47
N ASP A 38 -0.85 5.09 9.91
CA ASP A 38 0.24 4.44 10.63
C ASP A 38 1.59 5.07 10.35
N GLU A 39 1.90 5.60 9.15
CA GLU A 39 3.25 6.12 8.89
C GLU A 39 3.59 7.30 9.81
N TYR A 40 2.73 8.33 9.86
CA TYR A 40 2.95 9.49 10.73
C TYR A 40 2.95 9.10 12.22
N SER A 41 2.03 8.22 12.62
CA SER A 41 1.91 7.72 14.00
C SER A 41 3.15 6.93 14.43
N ILE A 42 3.58 5.96 13.63
CA ILE A 42 4.78 5.14 13.87
C ILE A 42 6.02 6.03 13.89
N ASN A 43 6.13 7.00 12.97
CA ASN A 43 7.27 7.91 12.94
C ASN A 43 7.35 8.77 14.22
N ASN A 44 6.21 9.27 14.70
CA ASN A 44 6.14 9.99 15.98
C ASN A 44 6.51 9.09 17.16
N GLU A 45 6.06 7.84 17.18
CA GLU A 45 6.43 6.87 18.22
C GLU A 45 7.93 6.56 18.21
N ILE A 46 8.53 6.34 17.04
CA ILE A 46 9.98 6.15 16.88
C ILE A 46 10.73 7.37 17.43
N ASN A 47 10.32 8.59 17.08
CA ASN A 47 10.96 9.82 17.56
C ASN A 47 10.90 9.96 19.08
N LYS A 48 9.76 9.61 19.68
CA LYS A 48 9.59 9.58 21.14
C LYS A 48 10.52 8.56 21.80
N LEU A 49 10.57 7.33 21.27
CA LEU A 49 11.42 6.26 21.81
C LEU A 49 12.91 6.57 21.64
N CYS A 50 13.31 7.19 20.53
CA CYS A 50 14.68 7.67 20.31
C CYS A 50 15.07 8.74 21.35
N SER A 51 14.16 9.65 21.67
CA SER A 51 14.38 10.65 22.71
C SER A 51 14.56 10.00 24.09
N GLU A 52 13.69 9.03 24.45
CA GLU A 52 13.83 8.27 25.70
C GLU A 52 15.15 7.48 25.76
N LYS A 53 15.52 6.83 24.66
CA LYS A 53 16.79 6.11 24.51
C LYS A 53 18.00 7.02 24.76
N ASN A 54 18.00 8.22 24.20
CA ASN A 54 19.11 9.17 24.37
C ASN A 54 19.24 9.62 25.82
N LEU A 55 18.14 9.94 26.49
CA LEU A 55 18.13 10.27 27.92
C LEU A 55 18.65 9.12 28.78
N LEU A 56 18.24 7.90 28.46
CA LEU A 56 18.68 6.69 29.15
C LEU A 56 20.18 6.43 28.94
N ALA A 57 20.70 6.64 27.74
CA ALA A 57 22.13 6.50 27.43
C ALA A 57 22.97 7.51 28.21
N ILE A 58 22.52 8.77 28.29
CA ILE A 58 23.17 9.79 29.13
C ILE A 58 23.18 9.34 30.60
N LYS A 59 22.05 8.85 31.12
CA LYS A 59 21.96 8.35 32.50
C LYS A 59 22.93 7.19 32.77
N ILE A 60 23.04 6.25 31.83
CA ILE A 60 23.99 5.12 31.93
C ILE A 60 25.43 5.64 31.97
N SER A 61 25.80 6.56 31.07
CA SER A 61 27.15 7.13 31.05
C SER A 61 27.51 7.84 32.35
N TYR A 62 26.56 8.56 32.94
CA TYR A 62 26.74 9.23 34.22
C TYR A 62 26.97 8.20 35.33
N LEU A 63 26.12 7.17 35.45
CA LEU A 63 26.28 6.14 36.47
C LEU A 63 27.61 5.37 36.33
N GLN A 64 28.01 5.04 35.09
CA GLN A 64 29.29 4.38 34.82
C GLN A 64 30.49 5.21 35.26
N LYS A 65 30.44 6.53 35.11
CA LYS A 65 31.52 7.44 35.56
C LYS A 65 31.78 7.36 37.07
N TYR A 66 30.76 6.99 37.86
CA TYR A 66 30.84 6.89 39.31
C TYR A 66 30.84 5.42 39.80
N ASP A 67 31.14 4.46 38.92
CA ASP A 67 31.15 3.03 39.22
C ASP A 67 29.84 2.50 39.83
N LEU A 68 28.71 3.13 39.48
CA LEU A 68 27.38 2.75 39.95
C LEU A 68 26.75 1.67 39.07
N GLU A 69 25.84 0.88 39.65
CA GLU A 69 25.17 -0.21 38.93
C GLU A 69 24.31 0.32 37.76
N THR A 70 24.54 -0.23 36.57
CA THR A 70 23.81 0.16 35.34
C THR A 70 23.01 -0.95 34.68
N LYS A 71 23.04 -2.17 35.24
CA LYS A 71 22.48 -3.39 34.61
C LYS A 71 20.99 -3.25 34.24
N ILE A 72 20.18 -2.65 35.11
CA ILE A 72 18.74 -2.44 34.86
C ILE A 72 18.54 -1.44 33.70
N TYR A 73 19.32 -0.35 33.67
CA TYR A 73 19.22 0.66 32.63
C TYR A 73 19.69 0.13 31.27
N GLN A 74 20.74 -0.69 31.24
CA GLN A 74 21.20 -1.38 30.04
C GLN A 74 20.15 -2.35 29.49
N LYS A 75 19.47 -3.11 30.36
CA LYS A 75 18.32 -3.95 29.95
C LYS A 75 17.21 -3.11 29.33
N LYS A 76 16.84 -1.98 29.96
CA LYS A 76 15.83 -1.06 29.41
C LYS A 76 16.27 -0.47 28.05
N LEU A 77 17.54 -0.14 27.89
CA LEU A 77 18.10 0.37 26.63
C LEU A 77 17.98 -0.65 25.51
N ASN A 78 18.27 -1.93 25.80
CA ASN A 78 18.13 -3.01 24.83
C ASN A 78 16.66 -3.19 24.41
N ILE A 79 15.72 -3.14 25.35
CA ILE A 79 14.28 -3.20 25.04
C ILE A 79 13.86 -2.03 24.16
N LEU A 80 14.31 -0.80 24.44
CA LEU A 80 14.02 0.37 23.62
C LEU A 80 14.59 0.21 22.20
N ASN A 81 15.84 -0.25 22.08
CA ASN A 81 16.46 -0.51 20.77
C ASN A 81 15.66 -1.53 19.96
N GLN A 82 15.23 -2.64 20.58
CA GLN A 82 14.40 -3.65 19.92
C GLN A 82 13.05 -3.07 19.45
N LYS A 83 12.38 -2.29 20.30
CA LYS A 83 11.12 -1.63 19.92
C LYS A 83 11.30 -0.68 18.74
N ILE A 84 12.35 0.16 18.77
CA ILE A 84 12.66 1.09 17.67
C ILE A 84 12.95 0.32 16.38
N GLN A 85 13.72 -0.76 16.44
CA GLN A 85 14.02 -1.61 15.28
C GLN A 85 12.74 -2.21 14.69
N ASN A 86 11.86 -2.78 15.52
CA ASN A 86 10.60 -3.37 15.07
C ASN A 86 9.69 -2.32 14.41
N LEU A 87 9.52 -1.15 15.03
CA LEU A 87 8.73 -0.06 14.45
C LEU A 87 9.33 0.47 13.16
N SER A 88 10.65 0.59 13.08
CA SER A 88 11.34 1.03 11.85
C SER A 88 11.14 0.03 10.70
N GLN A 89 11.20 -1.27 11.00
CA GLN A 89 10.91 -2.32 10.03
C GLN A 89 9.45 -2.26 9.56
N ARG A 90 8.51 -2.10 10.49
CA ARG A 90 7.08 -1.93 10.18
C ARG A 90 6.85 -0.71 9.28
N LEU A 91 7.48 0.42 9.59
CA LEU A 91 7.41 1.63 8.77
C LEU A 91 7.95 1.41 7.36
N SER A 92 9.08 0.71 7.23
CA SER A 92 9.65 0.35 5.93
C SER A 92 8.70 -0.53 5.12
N ASN A 93 8.08 -1.52 5.75
CA ASN A 93 7.09 -2.39 5.11
C ASN A 93 5.86 -1.61 4.64
N ILE A 94 5.34 -0.67 5.45
CA ILE A 94 4.22 0.20 5.05
C ILE A 94 4.59 1.03 3.81
N LYS A 95 5.79 1.60 3.76
CA LYS A 95 6.25 2.36 2.57
C LYS A 95 6.29 1.50 1.31
N VAL A 96 6.82 0.27 1.42
CA VAL A 96 6.85 -0.67 0.29
C VAL A 96 5.44 -1.05 -0.15
N LEU A 97 4.52 -1.23 0.80
CA LEU A 97 3.13 -1.55 0.53
C LEU A 97 2.42 -0.40 -0.19
N ASN A 98 2.60 0.84 0.27
CA ASN A 98 2.08 2.05 -0.38
C ASN A 98 2.61 2.18 -1.81
N PHE A 99 3.92 2.08 -2.00
CA PHE A 99 4.54 2.12 -3.34
C PHE A 99 4.02 1.01 -4.27
N THR A 100 3.85 -0.21 -3.73
CA THR A 100 3.30 -1.34 -4.50
C THR A 100 1.87 -1.04 -4.94
N ASN A 101 1.06 -0.44 -4.06
CA ASN A 101 -0.31 -0.05 -4.37
C ASN A 101 -0.37 1.03 -5.46
N GLU A 102 0.47 2.06 -5.36
CA GLU A 102 0.60 3.10 -6.39
C GLU A 102 0.95 2.49 -7.76
N LYS A 103 1.89 1.55 -7.80
CA LYS A 103 2.27 0.87 -9.05
C LYS A 103 1.15 0.01 -9.64
N ILE A 104 0.37 -0.66 -8.79
CA ILE A 104 -0.83 -1.39 -9.23
C ILE A 104 -1.82 -0.41 -9.85
N TRP A 105 -1.99 0.77 -9.25
CA TRP A 105 -2.90 1.80 -9.75
C TRP A 105 -2.44 2.35 -11.12
N ASP A 106 -1.16 2.71 -11.25
CA ASP A 106 -0.56 3.17 -12.50
C ASP A 106 -0.81 2.16 -13.65
N TYR A 107 -0.49 0.89 -13.42
CA TYR A 107 -0.66 -0.15 -14.44
C TYR A 107 -2.12 -0.48 -14.72
N SER A 108 -3.00 -0.36 -13.73
CA SER A 108 -4.44 -0.56 -13.95
C SER A 108 -5.01 0.57 -14.83
N TYR A 109 -4.56 1.80 -14.62
CA TYR A 109 -4.91 2.93 -15.48
C TYR A 109 -4.39 2.72 -16.90
N GLU A 110 -3.11 2.37 -17.06
CA GLU A 110 -2.50 2.08 -18.37
C GLU A 110 -3.23 0.96 -19.11
N ARG A 111 -3.55 -0.13 -18.40
CA ARG A 111 -4.33 -1.26 -18.95
C ARG A 111 -5.67 -0.78 -19.49
N ASN A 112 -6.39 0.07 -18.76
CA ASN A 112 -7.67 0.59 -19.20
C ASN A 112 -7.53 1.47 -20.46
N GLN A 113 -6.45 2.24 -20.59
CA GLN A 113 -6.18 3.00 -21.83
C GLN A 113 -5.94 2.07 -23.02
N VAL A 114 -5.20 0.98 -22.84
CA VAL A 114 -4.98 -0.04 -23.89
C VAL A 114 -6.28 -0.70 -24.30
N VAL A 115 -7.16 -1.02 -23.35
CA VAL A 115 -8.50 -1.60 -23.62
C VAL A 115 -9.34 -0.65 -24.46
N ILE A 116 -9.40 0.64 -24.11
CA ILE A 116 -10.13 1.65 -24.89
C ILE A 116 -9.62 1.70 -26.33
N LYS A 117 -8.30 1.80 -26.52
CA LYS A 117 -7.67 1.79 -27.86
C LYS A 117 -7.97 0.52 -28.65
N SER A 118 -8.04 -0.62 -27.98
CA SER A 118 -8.39 -1.89 -28.63
C SER A 118 -9.85 -1.94 -29.10
N PHE A 119 -10.77 -1.24 -28.44
CA PHE A 119 -12.13 -1.09 -28.97
C PHE A 119 -12.19 -0.21 -30.21
N GLU A 120 -11.34 0.81 -30.29
CA GLU A 120 -11.21 1.68 -31.47
C GLU A 120 -10.56 0.94 -32.65
N HIS A 121 -9.62 0.04 -32.37
CA HIS A 121 -8.87 -0.71 -33.38
C HIS A 121 -8.72 -2.21 -32.99
N PRO A 122 -9.78 -3.02 -33.15
CA PRO A 122 -9.85 -4.39 -32.61
C PRO A 122 -8.91 -5.41 -33.25
N GLU A 123 -8.39 -5.11 -34.44
CA GLU A 123 -7.52 -6.01 -35.18
C GLU A 123 -6.05 -5.93 -34.73
N ILE A 124 -5.66 -4.86 -34.03
CA ILE A 124 -4.26 -4.60 -33.65
C ILE A 124 -3.80 -5.59 -32.56
N GLN A 125 -2.94 -6.53 -32.95
CA GLN A 125 -2.40 -7.57 -32.06
C GLN A 125 -1.53 -7.00 -30.93
N GLU A 126 -0.81 -5.90 -31.17
CA GLU A 126 0.03 -5.24 -30.17
C GLU A 126 -0.76 -4.86 -28.91
N PHE A 127 -1.98 -4.34 -29.06
CA PHE A 127 -2.83 -3.99 -27.92
C PHE A 127 -3.23 -5.20 -27.08
N ARG A 128 -3.45 -6.37 -27.69
CA ARG A 128 -3.71 -7.61 -26.95
C ARG A 128 -2.50 -8.05 -26.13
N GLU A 129 -1.31 -7.96 -26.73
CA GLU A 129 -0.05 -8.32 -26.09
C GLU A 129 0.29 -7.38 -24.92
N ASP A 130 0.13 -6.08 -25.10
CA ASP A 130 0.38 -5.09 -24.06
C ASP A 130 -0.61 -5.21 -22.91
N HIS A 131 -1.89 -5.42 -23.22
CA HIS A 131 -2.91 -5.71 -22.21
C HIS A 131 -2.54 -6.94 -21.36
N ARG A 132 -2.10 -8.04 -21.98
CA ARG A 132 -1.67 -9.25 -21.28
C ARG A 132 -0.49 -8.98 -20.35
N LYS A 133 0.55 -8.29 -20.84
CA LYS A 133 1.73 -7.93 -20.03
C LYS A 133 1.36 -7.08 -18.81
N LEU A 134 0.44 -6.13 -18.98
CA LEU A 134 -0.02 -5.27 -17.89
C LEU A 134 -0.78 -6.08 -16.82
N ILE A 135 -1.64 -7.01 -17.23
CA ILE A 135 -2.32 -7.92 -16.30
C ILE A 135 -1.30 -8.74 -15.49
N GLU A 136 -0.28 -9.32 -16.14
CA GLU A 136 0.75 -10.10 -15.44
C GLU A 136 1.51 -9.25 -14.42
N LYS A 137 1.88 -8.01 -14.77
CA LYS A 137 2.53 -7.08 -13.83
C LYS A 137 1.65 -6.78 -12.62
N ILE A 138 0.36 -6.48 -12.86
CA ILE A 138 -0.61 -6.20 -11.80
C ILE A 138 -0.73 -7.41 -10.86
N ASN A 139 -0.92 -8.62 -11.41
CA ASN A 139 -1.03 -9.84 -10.63
C ASN A 139 0.18 -10.09 -9.73
N ASN A 140 1.37 -9.95 -10.29
CA ASN A 140 2.61 -10.13 -9.55
C ASN A 140 2.75 -9.12 -8.41
N LEU A 141 2.38 -7.86 -8.62
CA LEU A 141 2.39 -6.84 -7.58
C LEU A 141 1.32 -7.08 -6.51
N GLN A 142 0.12 -7.52 -6.88
CA GLN A 142 -0.94 -7.85 -5.93
C GLN A 142 -0.53 -9.00 -5.00
N GLN A 143 0.13 -10.04 -5.53
CA GLN A 143 0.66 -11.12 -4.70
C GLN A 143 1.71 -10.61 -3.70
N LYS A 144 2.62 -9.72 -4.15
CA LYS A 144 3.59 -9.07 -3.25
C LYS A 144 2.90 -8.23 -2.17
N TYR A 145 1.87 -7.47 -2.54
CA TYR A 145 1.10 -6.66 -1.62
C TYR A 145 0.43 -7.52 -0.54
N ILE A 146 -0.25 -8.59 -0.93
CA ILE A 146 -0.95 -9.51 -0.02
C ILE A 146 0.05 -10.14 0.97
N ASN A 147 1.17 -10.65 0.47
CA ASN A 147 2.21 -11.24 1.31
C ASN A 147 2.80 -10.25 2.31
N LEU A 148 2.99 -9.00 1.90
CA LEU A 148 3.51 -7.95 2.78
C LEU A 148 2.49 -7.49 3.81
N LYS A 149 1.21 -7.44 3.43
CA LYS A 149 0.11 -7.13 4.34
C LYS A 149 -0.02 -8.17 5.45
N TYR A 150 0.04 -9.46 5.13
CA TYR A 150 0.03 -10.52 6.15
C TYR A 150 1.17 -10.37 7.17
N LYS A 151 2.38 -10.02 6.72
CA LYS A 151 3.53 -9.76 7.61
C LYS A 151 3.37 -8.54 8.52
N LEU A 152 2.46 -7.62 8.19
CA LEU A 152 2.16 -6.44 9.01
C LEU A 152 1.06 -6.71 10.03
N ASP A 153 0.20 -7.71 9.77
CA ASP A 153 -0.91 -8.12 10.63
C ASP A 153 -0.50 -9.18 11.68
N GLU A 154 0.69 -9.81 11.53
CA GLU A 154 1.35 -10.70 12.52
C GLU A 154 2.11 -9.93 13.61
#